data_AF-A0A699RRS6-F1
#
_entry.id   AF-A0A699RRS6-F1
#
_cell.length_a   1.000
_cell.length_b   1.000
_cell.length_c   1.000
_cell.angle_alpha   90.00
_cell.angle_beta   90.00
_cell.angle_gamma   90.00
#
_symmetry.space_group_name_H-M   'P 1'
#
loop_
_entity.id
_entity.type
_entity.pdbx_description
1 polymer ?
#
loop_
_entity_poly.entity_id
_entity_poly.type
_entity_poly.pdbx_seq_one_letter_code
_entity_poly.pdbx_strand_id
1 'polypeptide(L)'
;MREDFRVALNTLSGDLKREIHDLRDSFMGEITKIREEFEDEVSTLHQVIKALQADMALCKRSLASGDGNTNHGLKIDVPKPSPFVGKRKARAVDDFLWEMEQYLEGVNVVDDASKIKIAT
;
A
#
# COMPACT_ATOMS: atom_id res chain seq x y z
N MET A 1 36.26 -12.85 65.90
CA MET A 1 34.84 -13.22 65.70
C MET A 1 33.92 -12.03 65.41
N ARG A 2 33.78 -11.04 66.31
CA ARG A 2 32.93 -9.85 66.02
C ARG A 2 33.46 -9.01 64.85
N GLU A 3 34.78 -8.87 64.75
CA GLU A 3 35.42 -8.12 63.68
C GLU A 3 35.26 -8.79 62.32
N ASP A 4 35.51 -10.10 62.27
CA ASP A 4 35.39 -10.90 61.05
C ASP A 4 33.96 -10.86 60.49
N PHE A 5 32.95 -10.90 61.37
CA PHE A 5 31.55 -10.78 60.98
C PHE A 5 31.24 -9.39 60.40
N ARG A 6 31.79 -8.33 60.99
CA ARG A 6 31.63 -6.96 60.50
C ARG A 6 32.25 -6.78 59.11
N VAL A 7 33.43 -7.35 58.89
CA VAL A 7 34.09 -7.33 57.58
C VAL A 7 33.26 -8.08 56.55
N ALA A 8 32.81 -9.30 56.86
CA ALA A 8 31.97 -10.09 55.96
C ALA A 8 30.66 -9.38 55.57
N LEU A 9 30.00 -8.70 56.53
CA LEU A 9 28.80 -7.92 56.27
C LEU A 9 29.06 -6.74 55.32
N ASN A 10 30.16 -6.01 55.53
CA ASN A 10 30.53 -4.89 54.68
C ASN A 10 30.89 -5.35 53.26
N THR A 11 31.60 -6.47 53.13
CA THR A 11 31.90 -7.09 51.83
C THR A 11 30.62 -7.47 51.09
N LEU A 12 29.71 -8.21 51.75
CA LEU A 12 28.44 -8.60 51.16
C LEU A 12 27.58 -7.39 50.75
N SER A 13 27.55 -6.33 51.57
CA SER A 13 26.85 -5.09 51.22
C SER A 13 27.46 -4.41 50.00
N GLY A 14 28.79 -4.44 49.87
CA GLY A 14 29.49 -3.93 48.71
C GLY A 14 29.17 -4.73 47.45
N ASP A 15 29.18 -6.06 47.53
CA ASP A 15 28.91 -6.95 46.40
C ASP A 15 27.45 -6.81 45.93
N LEU A 16 26.49 -6.76 46.85
CA LEU A 16 25.09 -6.54 46.50
C LEU A 16 24.88 -5.18 45.79
N LYS A 17 25.56 -4.13 46.27
CA LYS A 17 25.49 -2.81 45.60
C LYS A 17 26.06 -2.85 44.19
N ARG A 18 27.14 -3.60 43.99
CA ARG A 18 27.77 -3.80 42.69
C ARG A 18 26.84 -4.54 41.74
N GLU A 19 26.28 -5.67 42.16
CA GLU A 19 25.34 -6.45 41.34
C GLU A 19 24.09 -5.65 40.97
N ILE A 20 23.54 -4.86 41.90
CA ILE A 20 22.41 -3.96 41.59
C ILE A 20 22.81 -2.91 40.54
N HIS A 21 24.03 -2.36 40.64
CA HIS A 21 24.53 -1.38 39.67
C HIS A 21 24.74 -2.02 38.30
N ASP A 22 25.38 -3.19 38.24
CA ASP A 22 25.65 -3.90 36.99
C ASP A 22 24.34 -4.31 36.30
N LEU A 23 23.35 -4.78 37.06
CA LEU A 23 22.03 -5.10 36.53
C LEU A 23 21.30 -3.86 36.00
N ARG A 24 21.39 -2.73 36.72
CA ARG A 24 20.81 -1.45 36.27
C ARG A 24 21.46 -0.98 34.97
N ASP A 25 22.79 -1.04 34.88
CA ASP A 25 23.52 -0.60 33.70
C ASP A 25 23.22 -1.49 32.50
N SER A 26 23.15 -2.81 32.70
CA SER A 26 22.73 -3.76 31.66
C SER A 26 21.34 -3.44 31.14
N PHE A 27 20.38 -3.23 32.04
CA PHE A 27 19.00 -2.89 31.68
C PHE A 27 18.89 -1.55 30.94
N MET A 28 19.60 -0.52 31.41
CA MET A 28 19.65 0.78 30.74
C MET A 28 20.32 0.70 29.35
N GLY A 29 21.32 -0.16 29.21
CA GLY A 29 21.96 -0.46 27.93
C GLY A 29 21.00 -1.08 26.93
N GLU A 30 20.24 -2.10 27.36
CA GLU A 30 19.21 -2.74 26.52
C GLU A 30 18.09 -1.76 26.13
N ILE A 31 17.57 -0.96 27.06
CA ILE A 31 16.59 0.10 26.76
C ILE A 31 17.13 1.07 25.71
N THR A 32 18.39 1.46 25.86
CA THR A 32 19.02 2.40 24.92
C THR A 32 19.14 1.82 23.53
N LYS A 33 19.57 0.56 23.43
CA LYS A 33 19.66 -0.15 22.17
C LYS A 33 18.29 -0.29 21.48
N ILE A 34 17.25 -0.68 22.23
CA ILE A 34 15.88 -0.77 21.68
C ILE A 34 15.40 0.58 21.17
N ARG A 35 15.68 1.67 21.90
CA ARG A 35 15.29 3.02 21.49
C ARG A 35 15.98 3.42 20.18
N GLU A 36 17.28 3.15 20.06
CA GLU A 36 18.05 3.45 18.85
C GLU A 36 17.55 2.64 17.64
N GLU A 37 17.35 1.33 17.80
CA GLU A 37 16.81 0.47 16.74
C GLU A 37 15.41 0.94 16.28
N PHE A 38 14.56 1.37 17.22
CA PHE A 38 13.24 1.89 16.90
C PHE A 38 13.30 3.25 16.18
N GLU A 39 14.18 4.16 16.61
CA GLU A 39 14.40 5.45 15.94
C GLU A 39 14.88 5.26 14.50
N ASP A 40 15.79 4.32 14.27
CA ASP A 40 16.30 3.97 12.93
C ASP A 40 15.21 3.40 12.02
N GLU A 41 14.38 2.48 12.52
CA GLU A 41 13.26 1.91 11.76
C GLU A 41 12.22 2.98 11.40
N VAL A 42 11.88 3.85 12.36
CA VAL A 42 10.96 4.98 12.12
C VAL A 42 11.52 5.95 11.09
N SER A 43 12.83 6.20 11.09
CA SER A 43 13.50 7.04 10.09
C SER A 43 13.42 6.42 8.70
N THR A 44 13.69 5.11 8.60
CA THR A 44 13.56 4.33 7.36
C THR A 44 12.13 4.40 6.81
N LEU A 45 11.13 4.15 7.64
CA LEU A 45 9.72 4.23 7.26
C LEU A 45 9.33 5.62 6.76
N HIS A 46 9.78 6.68 7.42
CA HIS A 46 9.54 8.05 6.96
C HIS A 46 10.16 8.32 5.58
N GLN A 47 11.35 7.79 5.30
CA GLN A 47 11.99 7.94 3.99
C GLN A 47 11.20 7.19 2.90
N VAL A 48 10.77 5.96 3.17
CA VAL A 48 9.94 5.18 2.23
C VAL A 48 8.61 5.88 1.94
N ILE A 49 7.94 6.41 2.96
CA ILE A 49 6.69 7.17 2.78
C ILE A 49 6.92 8.40 1.89
N LYS A 50 8.00 9.16 2.12
CA LYS A 50 8.33 10.33 1.29
C LYS A 50 8.59 9.94 -0.17
N ALA A 51 9.32 8.85 -0.41
CA ALA A 51 9.57 8.34 -1.75
C ALA A 51 8.26 7.94 -2.45
N LEU A 52 7.40 7.18 -1.78
CA LEU A 52 6.09 6.79 -2.33
C LEU A 52 5.18 7.99 -2.61
N GLN A 53 5.20 9.00 -1.75
CA GLN A 53 4.47 10.25 -1.99
C GLN A 53 4.97 10.98 -3.23
N ALA A 54 6.29 11.02 -3.46
CA ALA A 54 6.88 11.59 -4.66
C ALA A 54 6.47 10.81 -5.92
N ASP A 55 6.58 9.48 -5.89
CA ASP A 55 6.18 8.60 -7.00
C ASP A 55 4.68 8.76 -7.34
N MET A 56 3.83 8.85 -6.31
CA MET A 56 2.40 9.09 -6.48
C MET A 56 2.13 10.46 -7.12
N ALA A 57 2.87 11.50 -6.73
CA ALA A 57 2.74 12.82 -7.33
C ALA A 57 3.16 12.82 -8.80
N LEU A 58 4.23 12.09 -9.15
CA LEU A 58 4.65 11.89 -10.53
C LEU A 58 3.58 11.16 -11.35
N CYS A 59 3.05 10.04 -10.84
CA CYS A 59 1.98 9.30 -11.51
C CYS A 59 0.75 10.18 -11.74
N LYS A 60 0.30 10.92 -10.72
CA LYS A 60 -0.83 11.86 -10.86
C LYS A 60 -0.56 12.93 -11.91
N ARG A 61 0.67 13.46 -11.98
CA ARG A 61 1.04 14.46 -13.00
C ARG A 61 1.08 13.85 -14.40
N SER A 62 1.59 12.63 -14.57
CA SER A 62 1.56 11.92 -15.86
C SER A 62 0.13 11.67 -16.34
N LEU A 63 -0.80 11.36 -15.42
CA LEU A 63 -2.23 11.23 -15.74
C LEU A 63 -2.88 12.58 -16.11
N ALA A 64 -2.51 13.67 -15.43
CA ALA A 64 -3.08 15.00 -15.67
C ALA A 64 -2.48 15.72 -16.90
N SER A 65 -1.24 15.41 -17.27
CA SER A 65 -0.58 15.93 -18.48
C SER A 65 -0.89 15.09 -19.74
N GLY A 66 -1.59 13.97 -19.59
CA GLY A 66 -2.28 13.33 -20.70
C GLY A 66 -3.44 14.21 -21.14
N ASP A 67 -3.22 14.99 -22.19
CA ASP A 67 -4.28 15.64 -22.97
C ASP A 67 -5.38 14.61 -23.29
N GLY A 68 -6.63 15.05 -23.25
CA GLY A 68 -7.81 14.24 -22.97
C GLY A 68 -7.95 12.92 -23.75
N ASN A 69 -8.67 11.98 -23.12
CA ASN A 69 -9.15 10.72 -23.68
C ASN A 69 -8.17 9.53 -23.64
N THR A 70 -7.87 9.04 -22.45
CA THR A 70 -7.32 7.69 -22.29
C THR A 70 -8.11 6.89 -21.27
N ASN A 71 -9.17 6.23 -21.78
CA ASN A 71 -9.63 4.95 -21.25
C ASN A 71 -8.43 3.99 -21.26
N HIS A 72 -7.66 3.97 -20.17
CA HIS A 72 -6.61 2.98 -19.91
C HIS A 72 -7.21 1.70 -19.32
N GLY A 73 -8.33 1.22 -19.88
CA GLY A 73 -8.51 -0.22 -19.99
C GLY A 73 -7.45 -0.73 -20.97
N LEU A 74 -6.95 -1.95 -20.81
CA LEU A 74 -6.18 -2.59 -21.88
C LEU A 74 -6.92 -2.29 -23.20
N LYS A 75 -6.25 -1.67 -24.18
CA LYS A 75 -6.73 -1.66 -25.57
C LYS A 75 -6.65 -3.09 -26.08
N ILE A 76 -7.50 -3.95 -25.54
CA ILE A 76 -7.95 -5.14 -26.24
C ILE A 76 -8.62 -4.57 -27.47
N ASP A 77 -8.11 -4.92 -28.64
CA ASP A 77 -8.76 -4.57 -29.90
C ASP A 77 -10.04 -5.42 -29.98
N VAL A 78 -11.10 -4.92 -29.35
CA VAL A 78 -12.40 -5.60 -29.31
C VAL A 78 -13.03 -5.44 -30.68
N PRO A 79 -13.31 -6.53 -31.40
CA PRO A 79 -13.93 -6.45 -32.71
C PRO A 79 -15.25 -5.67 -32.65
N LYS A 80 -15.40 -4.67 -33.52
CA LYS A 80 -16.62 -3.87 -33.59
C LYS A 80 -17.80 -4.76 -34.04
N PRO A 81 -18.98 -4.67 -33.42
CA PRO A 81 -20.13 -5.47 -33.82
C PRO A 81 -20.60 -5.14 -35.23
N SER A 82 -21.31 -6.10 -35.83
CA SER A 82 -21.94 -5.88 -37.13
C SER A 82 -23.12 -4.88 -37.02
N PRO A 83 -23.35 -4.01 -38.02
CA PRO A 83 -24.47 -3.08 -37.99
C PRO A 83 -25.80 -3.83 -38.12
N PHE A 84 -26.79 -3.44 -37.33
CA PHE A 84 -28.13 -4.01 -37.43
C PHE A 84 -28.82 -3.58 -38.73
N VAL A 85 -29.01 -4.53 -39.64
CA VAL A 85 -29.60 -4.29 -40.97
C VAL A 85 -31.14 -4.29 -41.00
N GLY A 86 -31.81 -4.14 -39.85
CA GLY A 86 -33.27 -3.98 -39.80
C GLY A 86 -34.08 -5.27 -40.04
N LYS A 87 -33.51 -6.45 -39.76
CA LYS A 87 -34.23 -7.73 -39.91
C LYS A 87 -35.40 -7.80 -38.92
N ARG A 88 -36.62 -8.04 -39.40
CA ARG A 88 -37.83 -8.23 -38.57
C ARG A 88 -37.92 -9.64 -37.97
N LYS A 89 -36.89 -10.04 -37.23
CA LYS A 89 -36.82 -11.31 -36.50
C LYS A 89 -36.36 -11.00 -35.08
N ALA A 90 -37.10 -11.45 -34.06
CA ALA A 90 -36.78 -11.20 -32.65
C ALA A 90 -35.32 -11.58 -32.32
N ARG A 91 -34.93 -12.79 -32.71
CA ARG A 91 -33.56 -13.29 -32.51
C ARG A 91 -32.46 -12.40 -33.09
N ALA A 92 -32.72 -11.73 -34.22
CA ALA A 92 -31.73 -10.84 -34.82
C ALA A 92 -31.51 -9.54 -34.03
N VAL A 93 -32.51 -9.13 -33.24
CA VAL A 93 -32.39 -7.99 -32.31
C VAL A 93 -31.63 -8.43 -31.07
N ASP A 94 -31.96 -9.61 -30.52
CA ASP A 94 -31.30 -10.16 -29.34
C ASP A 94 -29.80 -10.38 -29.59
N ASP A 95 -29.44 -10.98 -30.73
CA ASP A 95 -28.04 -11.24 -31.11
C ASP A 95 -27.25 -9.91 -31.21
N PHE A 96 -27.86 -8.86 -31.77
CA PHE A 96 -27.22 -7.55 -31.92
C PHE A 96 -26.99 -6.84 -30.58
N LEU A 97 -27.99 -6.87 -29.70
CA LEU A 97 -27.89 -6.27 -28.37
C LEU A 97 -26.81 -6.97 -27.54
N TRP A 98 -26.74 -8.29 -27.62
CA TRP A 98 -25.69 -9.09 -27.00
C TRP A 98 -24.29 -8.71 -27.51
N GLU A 99 -24.09 -8.63 -28.84
CA GLU A 99 -22.81 -8.21 -29.41
C GLU A 99 -22.41 -6.78 -28.98
N MET A 100 -23.37 -5.86 -28.89
CA MET A 100 -23.14 -4.48 -28.45
C MET A 100 -22.75 -4.40 -26.97
N GLU A 101 -23.38 -5.19 -26.10
CA GLU A 101 -23.05 -5.24 -24.68
C GLU A 101 -21.64 -5.77 -24.46
N GLN A 102 -21.27 -6.87 -25.11
CA GLN A 102 -19.91 -7.42 -25.05
C GLN A 102 -18.86 -6.44 -25.60
N TYR A 103 -19.19 -5.70 -26.65
CA TYR A 103 -18.29 -4.68 -27.20
C TYR A 103 -18.07 -3.53 -26.21
N LEU A 104 -19.15 -2.99 -25.62
CA LEU A 104 -19.08 -1.89 -24.66
C LEU A 104 -18.34 -2.29 -23.38
N GLU A 105 -18.60 -3.48 -22.85
CA GLU A 105 -17.87 -4.03 -21.71
C GLU A 105 -16.38 -4.22 -22.04
N GLY A 106 -16.08 -4.73 -23.23
CA GLY A 106 -14.71 -4.91 -23.71
C GLY A 106 -13.93 -3.61 -23.93
N VAL A 107 -14.60 -2.52 -24.35
CA VAL A 107 -13.98 -1.18 -24.45
C VAL A 107 -14.02 -0.39 -23.14
N ASN A 108 -14.35 -1.06 -22.02
CA ASN A 108 -14.41 -0.54 -20.67
C ASN A 108 -15.45 0.59 -20.47
N VAL A 109 -16.54 0.57 -21.25
CA VAL A 109 -17.68 1.47 -21.13
C VAL A 109 -18.77 0.78 -20.30
N VAL A 110 -18.63 0.88 -18.98
CA VAL A 110 -19.49 0.16 -18.02
C VAL A 110 -20.69 1.00 -17.56
N ASP A 111 -20.55 2.32 -17.51
CA ASP A 111 -21.59 3.25 -17.08
C ASP A 111 -22.69 3.44 -18.15
N ASP A 112 -23.96 3.28 -17.77
CA ASP A 112 -25.09 3.33 -18.70
C ASP A 112 -25.27 4.71 -19.36
N ALA A 113 -24.99 5.80 -18.64
CA ALA A 113 -25.04 7.14 -19.22
C ALA A 113 -23.94 7.34 -20.28
N SER A 114 -22.81 6.67 -20.11
CA SER A 114 -21.70 6.65 -21.07
C SER A 114 -21.98 5.74 -22.27
N LYS A 115 -22.65 4.60 -22.06
CA LYS A 115 -23.09 3.70 -23.15
C LYS A 115 -24.04 4.40 -24.13
N ILE A 116 -24.99 5.18 -23.61
CA ILE A 116 -25.98 5.91 -24.44
C ILE A 116 -25.30 6.98 -25.32
N LYS A 117 -24.25 7.64 -24.83
CA LYS A 117 -23.53 8.69 -25.57
C LYS A 117 -22.75 8.16 -26.77
N ILE A 118 -22.36 6.89 -26.77
CA ILE A 118 -21.67 6.25 -27.90
C ILE A 118 -22.62 5.92 -29.05
N ALA A 119 -23.93 5.91 -28.79
CA ALA A 119 -24.97 5.61 -29.78
C ALA A 119 -25.46 6.84 -30.58
N THR A 120 -24.92 8.04 -30.32
CA THR A 120 -25.26 9.29 -31.03
C THR A 120 -24.19 9.63 -32.06
#